data_AF-A0A0H3HWU9-F1
#
_entry.id   AF-A0A0H3HWU9-F1
#
_cell.length_a   1.000
_cell.length_b   1.000
_cell.length_c   1.000
_cell.angle_alpha   90.00
_cell.angle_beta   90.00
_cell.angle_gamma   90.00
#
_symmetry.space_group_name_H-M   'P 1'
#
loop_
_entity.id
_entity.type
_entity.pdbx_description
1 polymer ?
#
loop_
_entity_poly.entity_id
_entity_poly.type
_entity_poly.pdbx_seq_one_letter_code
_entity_poly.pdbx_strand_id
1 'polypeptide(L)'
;MKKNEVMEKLADIEKILDKKLPEKYKCFLSEEVVENECYEIKNSQGGLIYIFNYHDVLERNETYTIRDVEPDYFLIGQDGDIGYFIYLSDNDDKVYSLDLGALGSLDMDEESQDIYNLRT
;
A
#
# COMPACT_ATOMS: atom_id res chain seq x y z
N MET A 1 13.29 7.50 -17.27
CA MET A 1 12.67 8.83 -17.04
C MET A 1 11.48 8.70 -16.10
N LYS A 2 10.44 7.91 -16.44
CA LYS A 2 9.23 7.73 -15.62
C LYS A 2 9.48 7.08 -14.23
N LYS A 3 10.32 6.03 -14.17
CA LYS A 3 10.70 5.38 -12.90
C LYS A 3 11.29 6.37 -11.87
N ASN A 4 12.19 7.25 -12.31
CA ASN A 4 12.84 8.23 -11.41
C ASN A 4 11.82 9.24 -10.87
N GLU A 5 10.86 9.67 -11.70
CA GLU A 5 9.80 10.58 -11.27
C GLU A 5 8.91 9.95 -10.20
N VAL A 6 8.49 8.69 -10.38
CA VAL A 6 7.74 7.96 -9.35
C VAL A 6 8.54 7.90 -8.05
N MET A 7 9.83 7.57 -8.12
CA MET A 7 10.69 7.50 -6.93
C MET A 7 10.84 8.86 -6.23
N GLU A 8 10.94 9.96 -6.96
CA GLU A 8 10.96 11.32 -6.40
C GLU A 8 9.64 11.64 -5.68
N LYS A 9 8.49 11.27 -6.27
CA LYS A 9 7.19 11.45 -5.64
C LYS A 9 7.05 10.62 -4.37
N LEU A 10 7.48 9.37 -4.39
CA LEU A 10 7.47 8.52 -3.20
C LEU A 10 8.38 9.06 -2.09
N ALA A 11 9.51 9.66 -2.43
CA ALA A 11 10.35 10.35 -1.45
C ALA A 11 9.65 11.58 -0.84
N ASP A 12 8.79 12.27 -1.59
CA ASP A 12 7.95 13.35 -1.03
C ASP A 12 6.86 12.80 -0.10
N ILE A 13 6.25 11.65 -0.44
CA ILE A 13 5.32 10.95 0.47
C ILE A 13 6.03 10.58 1.77
N GLU A 14 7.22 9.98 1.72
CA GLU A 14 8.00 9.63 2.93
C GLU A 14 8.24 10.85 3.83
N LYS A 15 8.52 12.04 3.25
CA LYS A 15 8.68 13.29 4.02
C LYS A 15 7.37 13.74 4.68
N ILE A 16 6.22 13.58 4.00
CA ILE A 16 4.90 13.92 4.55
C ILE A 16 4.53 12.96 5.69
N LEU A 17 4.89 11.68 5.53
CA LEU A 17 4.64 10.65 6.54
C LEU A 17 5.58 10.76 7.74
N ASP A 18 6.76 11.37 7.58
CA ASP A 18 7.89 11.28 8.50
C ASP A 18 8.27 9.81 8.80
N LYS A 19 8.12 8.95 7.77
CA LYS A 19 8.36 7.51 7.83
C LYS A 19 8.85 7.01 6.47
N LYS A 20 9.54 5.89 6.46
CA LYS A 20 10.00 5.25 5.23
C LYS A 20 8.96 4.29 4.69
N LEU A 21 8.81 4.27 3.38
CA LEU A 21 8.06 3.24 2.67
C LEU A 21 8.99 2.04 2.41
N PRO A 22 8.46 0.80 2.48
CA PRO A 22 9.22 -0.40 2.14
C PRO A 22 9.84 -0.33 0.74
N GLU A 23 11.04 -0.89 0.59
CA GLU A 23 11.81 -0.77 -0.63
C GLU A 23 11.14 -1.51 -1.80
N LYS A 24 10.59 -2.72 -1.58
CA LYS A 24 9.90 -3.45 -2.64
C LYS A 24 8.61 -2.76 -3.05
N TYR A 25 7.90 -2.12 -2.14
CA TYR A 25 6.73 -1.32 -2.48
C TYR A 25 7.09 -0.15 -3.41
N LYS A 26 8.16 0.58 -3.09
CA LYS A 26 8.64 1.67 -3.95
C LYS A 26 9.07 1.16 -5.33
N CYS A 27 9.82 0.06 -5.38
CA CYS A 27 10.20 -0.58 -6.64
C CYS A 27 8.97 -0.95 -7.46
N PHE A 28 7.98 -1.60 -6.83
CA PHE A 28 6.75 -2.05 -7.48
C PHE A 28 5.98 -0.90 -8.11
N LEU A 29 5.73 0.19 -7.37
CA LEU A 29 5.07 1.37 -7.92
C LEU A 29 5.82 1.95 -9.11
N SER A 30 7.15 1.98 -9.03
CA SER A 30 8.01 2.59 -10.05
C SER A 30 8.19 1.73 -11.32
N GLU A 31 7.94 0.42 -11.23
CA GLU A 31 8.18 -0.57 -12.28
C GLU A 31 6.87 -1.05 -12.94
N GLU A 32 5.85 -1.30 -12.13
CA GLU A 32 4.63 -2.01 -12.54
C GLU A 32 3.44 -1.06 -12.68
N VAL A 33 3.25 -0.15 -11.71
CA VAL A 33 2.13 0.80 -11.72
C VAL A 33 2.44 2.00 -12.61
N VAL A 34 3.61 2.62 -12.40
CA VAL A 34 4.16 3.72 -13.19
C VAL A 34 3.17 4.90 -13.31
N GLU A 35 2.55 5.08 -14.48
CA GLU A 35 1.59 6.14 -14.77
C GLU A 35 0.14 5.64 -14.87
N ASN A 36 -0.10 4.34 -14.69
CA ASN A 36 -1.45 3.78 -14.71
C ASN A 36 -2.22 4.22 -13.47
N GLU A 37 -3.53 4.42 -13.57
CA GLU A 37 -4.39 4.80 -12.44
C GLU A 37 -4.28 3.80 -11.27
N CYS A 38 -4.22 2.51 -11.59
CA CYS A 38 -3.99 1.44 -10.62
C CYS A 38 -3.27 0.24 -11.24
N TYR A 39 -2.94 -0.74 -10.41
CA TYR A 39 -2.48 -2.04 -10.84
C TYR A 39 -3.34 -3.13 -10.21
N GLU A 40 -3.88 -4.01 -11.04
CA GLU A 40 -4.75 -5.10 -10.61
C GLU A 40 -3.93 -6.36 -10.28
N ILE A 41 -4.07 -6.86 -9.05
CA ILE A 41 -3.52 -8.13 -8.61
C ILE A 41 -4.66 -9.11 -8.39
N LYS A 42 -4.56 -10.29 -9.00
CA LYS A 42 -5.43 -11.42 -8.64
C LYS A 42 -4.84 -12.15 -7.45
N ASN A 43 -5.61 -12.23 -6.37
CA ASN A 43 -5.20 -13.00 -5.20
C ASN A 43 -5.56 -14.49 -5.35
N SER A 44 -5.06 -15.30 -4.41
CA SER A 44 -5.19 -16.76 -4.42
C SER A 44 -6.64 -17.25 -4.33
N GLN A 45 -7.53 -16.40 -3.84
CA GLN A 45 -8.94 -16.67 -3.64
C GLN A 45 -9.80 -16.21 -4.83
N GLY A 46 -9.18 -15.65 -5.87
CA GLY A 46 -9.87 -15.13 -7.05
C GLY A 46 -10.43 -13.72 -6.90
N GLY A 47 -10.12 -13.04 -5.79
CA GLY A 47 -10.36 -11.62 -5.57
C GLY A 47 -9.44 -10.75 -6.43
N LEU A 48 -9.84 -9.50 -6.62
CA LEU A 48 -9.14 -8.53 -7.47
C LEU A 48 -8.75 -7.33 -6.61
N ILE A 49 -7.47 -7.26 -6.30
CA ILE A 49 -6.89 -6.19 -5.49
C ILE A 49 -6.48 -5.06 -6.42
N TYR A 50 -6.98 -3.86 -6.15
CA TYR A 50 -6.60 -2.64 -6.84
C TYR A 50 -5.51 -1.92 -6.05
N ILE A 51 -4.26 -2.02 -6.50
CA ILE A 51 -3.14 -1.26 -5.92
C ILE A 51 -3.19 0.18 -6.42
N PHE A 52 -3.18 1.13 -5.48
CA PHE A 52 -3.24 2.55 -5.78
C PHE A 52 -1.92 3.06 -6.38
N ASN A 53 -2.03 4.06 -7.25
CA ASN A 53 -0.87 4.80 -7.72
C ASN A 53 -0.40 5.81 -6.64
N TYR A 54 0.85 6.30 -6.77
CA TYR A 54 1.45 7.30 -5.90
C TYR A 54 0.65 8.61 -5.80
N HIS A 55 -0.14 8.97 -6.82
CA HIS A 55 -0.94 10.21 -6.79
C HIS A 55 -2.23 10.08 -5.96
N ASP A 56 -2.75 8.87 -5.78
CA ASP A 56 -3.99 8.63 -5.04
C ASP A 56 -3.73 8.10 -3.62
N VAL A 57 -2.63 7.39 -3.41
CA VAL A 57 -2.40 6.63 -2.16
C VAL A 57 -2.45 7.50 -0.91
N LEU A 58 -1.96 8.74 -0.98
CA LEU A 58 -2.05 9.72 0.11
C LEU A 58 -3.50 10.12 0.41
N GLU A 59 -4.27 10.52 -0.60
CA GLU A 59 -5.68 10.91 -0.46
C GLU A 59 -6.51 9.76 0.11
N ARG A 60 -6.24 8.52 -0.31
CA ARG A 60 -6.90 7.34 0.23
C ARG A 60 -6.62 7.17 1.72
N ASN A 61 -5.37 7.29 2.14
CA ASN A 61 -5.01 7.20 3.56
C ASN A 61 -5.65 8.31 4.41
N GLU A 62 -5.77 9.53 3.86
CA GLU A 62 -6.48 10.63 4.52
C GLU A 62 -7.99 10.36 4.63
N THR A 63 -8.61 9.87 3.56
CA THR A 63 -10.05 9.57 3.51
C THR A 63 -10.47 8.54 4.56
N TYR A 64 -9.66 7.50 4.75
CA TYR A 64 -9.91 6.46 5.75
C TYR A 64 -9.29 6.76 7.12
N THR A 65 -8.69 7.94 7.30
CA THR A 65 -8.04 8.35 8.56
C THR A 65 -7.05 7.31 9.10
N ILE A 66 -6.35 6.60 8.20
CA ILE A 66 -5.55 5.42 8.57
C ILE A 66 -4.55 5.76 9.66
N ARG A 67 -3.84 6.89 9.54
CA ARG A 67 -2.81 7.30 10.51
C ARG A 67 -3.35 7.64 11.90
N ASP A 68 -4.63 8.02 12.00
CA ASP A 68 -5.24 8.36 13.29
C ASP A 68 -5.60 7.11 14.08
N VAL A 69 -5.89 6.01 13.37
CA VAL A 69 -6.36 4.75 13.95
C VAL A 69 -5.23 3.72 14.04
N GLU A 70 -4.45 3.59 12.96
CA GLU A 70 -3.34 2.65 12.78
C GLU A 70 -2.07 3.39 12.30
N PRO A 71 -1.38 4.15 13.19
CA PRO A 71 -0.33 5.10 12.81
C PRO A 71 0.92 4.47 12.18
N ASP A 72 1.10 3.16 12.33
CA ASP A 72 2.22 2.42 11.77
C ASP A 72 1.89 1.73 10.46
N TYR A 73 0.64 1.76 10.02
CA TYR A 73 0.21 1.15 8.77
C TYR A 73 -0.12 2.19 7.70
N PHE A 74 -0.01 1.77 6.45
CA PHE A 74 -0.30 2.59 5.29
C PHE A 74 -1.10 1.79 4.27
N LEU A 75 -2.27 2.30 3.90
CA LEU A 75 -3.15 1.65 2.93
C LEU A 75 -2.58 1.80 1.52
N ILE A 76 -2.41 0.69 0.82
CA ILE A 76 -1.78 0.63 -0.52
C ILE A 76 -2.72 0.13 -1.62
N GLY A 77 -3.84 -0.48 -1.26
CA GLY A 77 -4.81 -0.99 -2.21
C GLY A 77 -6.04 -1.58 -1.53
N GLN A 78 -7.01 -2.01 -2.32
CA GLN A 78 -8.30 -2.51 -1.83
C GLN A 78 -8.88 -3.62 -2.70
N ASP A 79 -9.66 -4.52 -2.08
CA ASP A 79 -10.62 -5.42 -2.73
C ASP A 79 -11.98 -5.26 -2.02
N GLY A 80 -12.85 -4.41 -2.58
CA GLY A 80 -14.09 -4.01 -1.91
C GLY A 80 -13.81 -3.32 -0.58
N ASP A 81 -14.34 -3.89 0.51
CA ASP A 81 -14.17 -3.37 1.88
C ASP A 81 -12.87 -3.84 2.55
N ILE A 82 -12.10 -4.73 1.91
CA ILE A 82 -10.81 -5.18 2.41
C ILE A 82 -9.72 -4.22 1.97
N GLY A 83 -9.06 -3.58 2.93
CA GLY A 83 -7.85 -2.78 2.71
C GLY A 83 -6.61 -3.65 2.75
N TYR A 84 -5.62 -3.29 1.94
CA TYR A 84 -4.29 -3.89 1.95
C TYR A 84 -3.27 -2.86 2.40
N PHE A 85 -2.39 -3.25 3.32
CA PHE A 85 -1.52 -2.35 4.05
C PHE A 85 -0.06 -2.79 4.01
N ILE A 86 0.83 -1.84 4.22
CA ILE A 86 2.24 -2.05 4.54
C ILE A 86 2.53 -1.47 5.93
N TYR A 87 3.53 -2.02 6.61
CA TYR A 87 4.00 -1.52 7.90
C TYR A 87 5.17 -0.55 7.72
N LEU A 88 5.14 0.58 8.41
CA LEU A 88 6.08 1.70 8.20
C LEU A 88 7.24 1.73 9.22
N SER A 89 7.18 0.92 10.28
CA SER A 89 8.05 1.10 11.46
C SER A 89 9.21 0.11 11.57
N ASP A 90 9.23 -0.99 10.80
CA ASP A 90 10.32 -1.98 10.84
C ASP A 90 11.08 -2.15 9.50
N ASN A 91 10.64 -1.42 8.46
CA ASN A 91 11.19 -1.52 7.11
C ASN A 91 11.15 -2.97 6.56
N ASP A 92 10.15 -3.76 6.96
CA ASP A 92 9.79 -4.99 6.28
C ASP A 92 8.99 -4.67 5.01
N ASP A 93 8.94 -5.64 4.09
CA ASP A 93 8.22 -5.50 2.82
C ASP A 93 6.82 -6.14 2.85
N LYS A 94 6.38 -6.66 4.00
CA LYS A 94 5.18 -7.50 4.10
C LYS A 94 3.94 -6.71 3.75
N VAL A 95 2.95 -7.46 3.27
CA VAL A 95 1.62 -6.95 2.98
C VAL A 95 0.63 -7.58 3.94
N TYR A 96 -0.22 -6.73 4.48
CA TYR A 96 -1.27 -7.09 5.42
C TYR A 96 -2.64 -6.78 4.82
N SER A 97 -3.70 -7.40 5.34
CA SER A 97 -5.08 -7.07 5.02
C SER A 97 -5.90 -6.83 6.28
N LEU A 98 -6.94 -6.01 6.15
CA LEU A 98 -7.98 -5.85 7.17
C LEU A 98 -9.26 -5.30 6.52
N ASP A 99 -10.41 -5.72 7.03
CA ASP A 99 -11.68 -5.05 6.77
C ASP A 99 -11.60 -3.58 7.23
N LEU A 100 -11.87 -2.64 6.33
CA LEU A 100 -11.80 -1.20 6.63
C LEU A 100 -12.77 -0.77 7.74
N GLY A 101 -13.87 -1.50 7.93
CA GLY A 101 -14.81 -1.30 9.02
C GLY A 101 -14.30 -1.80 10.39
N ALA A 102 -13.17 -2.52 10.42
CA ALA A 102 -12.56 -3.08 11.63
C ALA A 102 -11.28 -2.35 12.08
N LEU A 103 -10.85 -1.30 11.38
CA LEU A 103 -9.68 -0.48 11.74
C LEU A 103 -9.74 -0.04 13.21
N GLY A 104 -8.62 -0.19 13.94
CA GLY A 104 -8.50 0.17 15.36
C GLY A 104 -9.21 -0.78 16.32
N SER A 105 -9.82 -1.85 15.81
CA SER A 105 -10.57 -2.83 16.60
C SER A 105 -9.98 -4.23 16.52
N LEU A 106 -9.42 -4.61 15.37
CA LEU A 106 -8.82 -5.92 15.11
C LEU A 106 -7.39 -5.77 14.59
N ASP A 107 -6.57 -6.79 14.87
CA ASP A 107 -5.23 -6.91 14.31
C ASP A 107 -5.30 -7.20 12.81
N MET A 108 -4.31 -6.74 12.04
CA MET A 108 -4.22 -7.03 10.60
C MET A 108 -3.72 -8.46 10.33
N ASP A 109 -4.20 -9.06 9.24
CA ASP A 109 -3.79 -10.38 8.77
C ASP A 109 -2.59 -10.27 7.80
N GLU A 110 -1.56 -11.11 7.97
CA GLU A 110 -0.42 -11.14 7.04
C GLU A 110 -0.77 -11.92 5.77
N GLU A 111 -0.72 -11.26 4.60
CA GLU A 111 -1.08 -11.84 3.31
C GLU A 111 0.13 -12.31 2.50
N SER A 112 1.27 -11.60 2.64
CA SER A 112 2.46 -11.88 1.84
C SER A 112 3.73 -11.31 2.47
N GLN A 113 4.87 -11.92 2.12
CA GLN A 113 6.20 -11.40 2.47
C GLN A 113 6.58 -10.14 1.68
N ASP A 114 5.95 -9.92 0.53
CA ASP A 114 6.07 -8.67 -0.24
C ASP A 114 4.98 -8.48 -1.29
N ILE A 115 4.89 -7.26 -1.82
CA ILE A 115 3.90 -6.89 -2.84
C ILE A 115 4.02 -7.66 -4.16
N TYR A 116 5.21 -8.16 -4.52
CA TYR A 116 5.37 -8.97 -5.73
C TYR A 116 4.80 -10.38 -5.52
N ASN A 117 4.93 -10.91 -4.30
CA ASN A 117 4.41 -12.20 -3.87
C ASN A 117 2.92 -12.19 -3.50
N LEU A 118 2.26 -11.03 -3.51
CA LEU A 118 0.80 -10.93 -3.33
C LEU A 118 0.02 -11.52 -4.52
N ARG A 119 0.70 -11.64 -5.67
CA ARG A 119 0.19 -12.28 -6.89
C ARG A 119 0.25 -13.79 -6.72
N THR A 120 -0.76 -14.52 -7.21
CA THR A 120 -0.73 -16.00 -7.26
C THR A 120 -0.41 -16.52 -8.64
#